data_AF-A0A4Y9ZA78-F1
#
_entry.id   AF-A0A4Y9ZA78-F1
#
_cell.length_a   1.000
_cell.length_b   1.000
_cell.length_c   1.000
_cell.angle_alpha   90.00
_cell.angle_beta   90.00
_cell.angle_gamma   90.00
#
_symmetry.space_group_name_H-M   'P 1'
#
loop_
_entity.id
_entity.type
_entity.pdbx_description
1 polymer ?
#
loop_
_entity_poly.entity_id
_entity_poly.type
_entity_poly.pdbx_seq_one_letter_code
_entity_poly.pdbx_strand_id
1 'polypeptide(L)'
;MPVIDSSLEMVVTEPHPERRCFWEGCTRDIDDETKTKACSRCKLSRSCQQADWTKHKTVCQEPQYLDFGTWLKDHEVELKWAAAQALGGYKGPNLTSTHCLMVRILRSDRLPVGTTPGPFVIVGADALALEKLARITPAKPEDTMAQRIEALYPQIDHAESAEVRRDGGLGIALIAFLLHGMPRKERVFMFRRFTLGRPAPAYQRYIPKWEWAVQSLVNGRLDDPVLLDEMKNALLPVPSSEGSDPDQAKTSK
;
A
#
# COMPACT_ATOMS: atom_id res chain seq x y z
N MET A 1 7.66 7.28 -13.92
CA MET A 1 6.54 6.33 -14.09
C MET A 1 5.35 6.72 -13.23
N PRO A 2 4.13 6.83 -13.80
CA PRO A 2 2.94 7.00 -12.99
C PRO A 2 2.71 5.77 -12.12
N VAL A 3 2.18 5.98 -10.93
CA VAL A 3 1.63 4.90 -10.09
C VAL A 3 0.14 4.83 -10.38
N ILE A 4 -0.33 3.65 -10.75
CA ILE A 4 -1.74 3.40 -11.02
C ILE A 4 -2.30 2.65 -9.82
N ASP A 5 -3.51 2.97 -9.44
CA ASP A 5 -4.30 2.21 -8.49
C ASP A 5 -5.55 1.72 -9.20
N SER A 6 -5.46 0.56 -9.84
CA SER A 6 -6.57 0.00 -10.63
C SER A 6 -7.81 -0.26 -9.79
N SER A 7 -7.64 -0.59 -8.51
CA SER A 7 -8.75 -0.83 -7.59
C SER A 7 -9.57 0.41 -7.24
N LEU A 8 -9.00 1.60 -7.42
CA LEU A 8 -9.65 2.89 -7.20
C LEU A 8 -9.77 3.73 -8.48
N GLU A 9 -9.45 3.15 -9.64
CA GLU A 9 -9.40 3.85 -10.94
C GLU A 9 -8.60 5.16 -10.90
N MET A 10 -7.56 5.21 -10.05
CA MET A 10 -6.78 6.41 -9.80
C MET A 10 -5.42 6.32 -10.50
N VAL A 11 -4.98 7.42 -11.11
CA VAL A 11 -3.63 7.55 -11.67
C VAL A 11 -2.89 8.67 -10.96
N VAL A 12 -1.85 8.30 -10.23
CA VAL A 12 -0.89 9.24 -9.65
C VAL A 12 0.17 9.53 -10.72
N THR A 13 -0.10 10.55 -11.53
CA THR A 13 0.81 10.97 -12.60
C THR A 13 2.05 11.67 -12.03
N GLU A 14 3.22 11.31 -12.54
CA GLU A 14 4.39 12.16 -12.35
C GLU A 14 4.25 13.42 -13.20
N PRO A 15 4.48 14.64 -12.65
CA PRO A 15 4.84 15.75 -13.51
C PRO A 15 6.08 15.32 -14.31
N HIS A 16 6.07 15.55 -15.63
CA HIS A 16 7.13 15.09 -16.51
C HIS A 16 8.51 15.38 -15.89
N PRO A 17 9.36 14.36 -15.64
CA PRO A 17 10.69 14.62 -15.14
C PRO A 17 11.40 15.56 -16.11
N GLU A 18 12.15 16.54 -15.58
CA GLU A 18 13.08 17.31 -16.40
C GLU A 18 13.91 16.33 -17.22
N ARG A 19 13.89 16.49 -18.55
CA ARG A 19 14.56 15.59 -19.47
C ARG A 19 16.06 15.85 -19.42
N ARG A 20 16.74 15.37 -18.39
CA ARG A 20 18.20 15.41 -18.30
C ARG A 20 18.82 14.19 -18.95
N CYS A 21 19.89 14.42 -19.70
CA CYS A 21 20.72 13.32 -20.20
C CYS A 21 21.59 12.80 -19.05
N PHE A 22 21.52 11.51 -18.74
CA PHE A 22 22.31 10.87 -17.66
C PHE A 22 23.70 10.42 -18.10
N TRP A 23 24.10 10.69 -19.36
CA TRP A 23 25.42 10.33 -19.85
C TRP A 23 26.47 11.31 -19.34
N GLU A 24 27.48 10.82 -18.63
CA GLU A 24 28.55 11.62 -17.99
C GLU A 24 29.34 12.51 -18.97
N GLY A 25 29.40 12.13 -20.25
CA GLY A 25 30.04 12.90 -21.32
C GLY A 25 29.13 13.92 -22.02
N CYS A 26 27.89 14.13 -21.54
CA CYS A 26 26.95 15.01 -22.22
C CYS A 26 27.36 16.48 -22.05
N THR A 27 27.76 17.11 -23.15
CA THR A 27 28.15 18.53 -23.19
C THR A 27 26.96 19.49 -23.30
N ARG A 28 25.71 18.99 -23.17
CA ARG A 28 24.53 19.84 -23.20
C ARG A 28 24.34 20.53 -21.87
N ASP A 29 24.14 21.84 -21.93
CA ASP A 29 23.85 22.65 -20.77
C ASP A 29 22.45 22.36 -20.21
N ILE A 30 22.26 22.61 -18.92
CA ILE A 30 20.99 22.35 -18.21
C ILE A 30 19.84 23.19 -18.80
N ASP A 31 20.16 24.31 -19.45
CA ASP A 31 19.22 25.30 -20.00
C ASP A 31 18.91 25.12 -21.51
N ASP A 32 19.43 24.07 -22.16
CA ASP A 32 19.18 23.82 -23.58
C ASP A 32 17.76 23.26 -23.82
N GLU A 33 16.81 24.14 -24.18
CA GLU A 33 15.38 23.84 -24.40
C GLU A 33 15.11 22.95 -25.63
N THR A 34 16.13 22.54 -26.39
CA THR A 34 15.93 21.70 -27.58
C THR A 34 15.39 20.32 -27.19
N LYS A 35 14.09 20.11 -27.45
CA LYS A 35 13.38 18.82 -27.24
C LYS A 35 14.09 17.69 -27.99
N THR A 36 14.90 16.93 -27.27
CA THR A 36 15.64 15.78 -27.82
C THR A 36 14.70 14.61 -28.12
N LYS A 37 14.96 13.90 -29.23
CA LYS A 37 14.28 12.64 -29.55
C LYS A 37 14.63 11.59 -28.52
N ALA A 38 13.63 11.27 -27.72
CA ALA A 38 13.58 10.30 -26.66
C ALA A 38 13.77 8.87 -27.19
N CYS A 39 14.54 8.03 -26.48
CA CYS A 39 14.60 6.58 -26.67
C CYS A 39 13.18 6.04 -26.68
N SER A 40 12.84 5.23 -27.67
CA SER A 40 11.50 4.68 -27.82
C SER A 40 11.05 3.83 -26.62
N ARG A 41 12.01 3.33 -25.80
CA ARG A 41 11.75 2.60 -24.55
C ARG A 41 11.74 3.51 -23.31
N CYS A 42 12.82 4.25 -23.04
CA CYS A 42 12.99 5.01 -21.78
C CYS A 42 13.07 6.54 -21.93
N LYS A 43 12.98 7.05 -23.16
CA LYS A 43 12.92 8.48 -23.52
C LYS A 43 14.19 9.36 -23.41
N LEU A 44 15.41 8.81 -23.59
CA LEU A 44 16.71 9.55 -23.67
C LEU A 44 17.23 9.93 -25.09
N SER A 45 18.15 10.89 -25.23
CA SER A 45 18.64 11.36 -26.54
C SER A 45 19.50 10.34 -27.33
N ARG A 46 19.35 10.29 -28.67
CA ARG A 46 19.93 9.26 -29.58
C ARG A 46 21.47 9.18 -29.60
N SER A 47 22.19 10.31 -29.54
CA SER A 47 23.66 10.33 -29.60
C SER A 47 24.29 9.87 -28.29
N CYS A 48 23.76 10.33 -27.15
CA CYS A 48 24.17 9.88 -25.83
C CYS A 48 23.77 8.42 -25.57
N GLN A 49 22.62 7.99 -26.10
CA GLN A 49 22.19 6.59 -26.04
C GLN A 49 23.17 5.65 -26.74
N GLN A 50 23.72 6.01 -27.91
CA GLN A 50 24.70 5.17 -28.61
C GLN A 50 26.02 5.06 -27.85
N ALA A 51 26.49 6.17 -27.28
CA ALA A 51 27.72 6.20 -26.47
C ALA A 51 27.57 5.45 -25.14
N ASP A 52 26.38 5.50 -24.53
CA ASP A 52 26.10 4.84 -23.25
C ASP A 52 25.46 3.45 -23.43
N TRP A 53 25.17 2.99 -24.66
CA TRP A 53 24.29 1.84 -24.89
C TRP A 53 24.73 0.57 -24.15
N THR A 54 26.03 0.32 -24.05
CA THR A 54 26.58 -0.86 -23.37
C THR A 54 26.24 -0.89 -21.89
N LYS A 55 26.19 0.27 -21.21
CA LYS A 55 25.76 0.43 -19.82
C LYS A 55 24.24 0.64 -19.73
N HIS A 56 23.69 1.46 -20.61
CA HIS A 56 22.27 1.77 -20.63
C HIS A 56 21.41 0.54 -20.86
N LYS A 57 21.78 -0.39 -21.75
CA LYS A 57 20.99 -1.61 -22.02
C LYS A 57 20.81 -2.52 -20.79
N THR A 58 21.67 -2.42 -19.78
CA THR A 58 21.54 -3.19 -18.54
C THR A 58 20.58 -2.53 -17.54
N VAL A 59 20.23 -1.25 -17.75
CA VAL A 59 19.31 -0.48 -16.90
C VAL A 59 18.06 0.02 -17.66
N CYS A 60 18.04 -0.09 -18.99
CA CYS A 60 16.96 0.32 -19.87
C CYS A 60 15.83 -0.70 -19.81
N GLN A 61 14.82 -0.40 -19.00
CA GLN A 61 13.60 -1.21 -18.94
C GLN A 61 12.48 -0.54 -19.71
N GLU A 62 11.60 -1.37 -20.27
CA GLU A 62 10.33 -0.87 -20.76
C GLU A 62 9.54 -0.34 -19.56
N PRO A 63 8.99 0.88 -19.63
CA PRO A 63 8.28 1.50 -18.53
C PRO A 63 7.06 0.64 -18.13
N GLN A 64 7.22 -0.20 -17.11
CA GLN A 64 6.12 -0.95 -16.52
C GLN A 64 5.34 -0.01 -15.61
N TYR A 65 4.02 0.07 -15.83
CA TYR A 65 3.14 0.77 -14.90
C TYR A 65 3.21 0.07 -13.55
N LEU A 66 3.41 0.84 -12.48
CA LEU A 66 3.38 0.31 -11.12
C LEU A 66 1.92 0.31 -10.67
N ASP A 67 1.26 -0.84 -10.75
CA ASP A 67 -0.12 -1.00 -10.29
C ASP A 67 -0.17 -1.35 -8.80
N PHE A 68 -0.47 -0.35 -7.99
CA PHE A 68 -0.66 -0.46 -6.56
C PHE A 68 -1.87 -1.31 -6.18
N GLY A 69 -2.96 -1.24 -6.97
CA GLY A 69 -4.17 -2.02 -6.69
C GLY A 69 -3.95 -3.51 -6.86
N THR A 70 -3.28 -3.90 -7.95
CA THR A 70 -2.88 -5.30 -8.17
C THR A 70 -1.89 -5.77 -7.09
N TRP A 71 -0.85 -5.00 -6.80
CA TRP A 71 0.12 -5.34 -5.75
C TRP A 71 -0.54 -5.50 -4.37
N LEU A 72 -1.49 -4.63 -4.03
CA LEU A 72 -2.22 -4.71 -2.78
C LEU A 72 -3.04 -6.01 -2.69
N LYS A 73 -3.69 -6.41 -3.79
CA LYS A 73 -4.47 -7.65 -3.85
C LYS A 73 -3.59 -8.88 -3.64
N ASP A 74 -2.40 -8.89 -4.23
CA ASP A 74 -1.44 -9.99 -4.10
C ASP A 74 -0.90 -10.14 -2.66
N HIS A 75 -0.94 -9.07 -1.87
CA HIS A 75 -0.43 -9.03 -0.49
C HIS A 75 -1.51 -8.74 0.57
N GLU A 76 -2.78 -8.90 0.22
CA GLU A 76 -3.90 -8.54 1.08
C GLU A 76 -3.88 -9.34 2.39
N VAL A 77 -3.52 -10.63 2.31
CA VAL A 77 -3.47 -11.54 3.46
C VAL A 77 -2.43 -11.07 4.47
N GLU A 78 -1.21 -10.79 4.01
CA GLU A 78 -0.10 -10.34 4.84
C GLU A 78 -0.41 -8.99 5.49
N LEU A 79 -1.05 -8.09 4.76
CA LEU A 79 -1.44 -6.76 5.25
C LEU A 79 -2.58 -6.82 6.26
N LYS A 80 -3.59 -7.67 6.04
CA LYS A 80 -4.67 -7.91 7.03
C LYS A 80 -4.13 -8.54 8.29
N TRP A 81 -3.25 -9.53 8.15
CA TRP A 81 -2.59 -10.15 9.30
C TRP A 81 -1.76 -9.13 10.09
N ALA A 82 -0.97 -8.30 9.40
CA ALA A 82 -0.19 -7.24 10.04
C ALA A 82 -1.10 -6.22 10.75
N ALA A 83 -2.23 -5.85 10.14
CA ALA A 83 -3.21 -4.97 10.77
C ALA A 83 -3.83 -5.60 12.02
N ALA A 84 -4.10 -6.91 12.02
CA ALA A 84 -4.57 -7.64 13.20
C ALA A 84 -3.50 -7.69 14.31
N GLN A 85 -2.23 -7.90 13.96
CA GLN A 85 -1.10 -7.84 14.91
C GLN A 85 -0.95 -6.45 15.54
N ALA A 86 -1.09 -5.40 14.72
CA ALA A 86 -0.90 -4.02 15.13
C ALA A 86 -2.10 -3.44 15.92
N LEU A 87 -3.33 -3.79 15.52
CA LEU A 87 -4.55 -3.11 15.95
C LEU A 87 -5.55 -4.03 16.66
N GLY A 88 -5.50 -5.34 16.44
CA GLY A 88 -6.54 -6.30 16.81
C GLY A 88 -6.63 -6.65 18.30
N GLY A 89 -5.82 -6.04 19.18
CA GLY A 89 -5.88 -6.33 20.61
C GLY A 89 -5.34 -7.71 21.01
N TYR A 90 -4.55 -8.38 20.16
CA TYR A 90 -3.82 -9.60 20.55
C TYR A 90 -2.88 -9.37 21.73
N LYS A 91 -2.41 -8.13 21.91
CA LYS A 91 -1.66 -7.67 23.07
C LYS A 91 -2.18 -6.31 23.51
N GLY A 92 -3.31 -6.29 24.22
CA GLY A 92 -3.89 -5.09 24.81
C GLY A 92 -5.25 -4.71 24.21
N PRO A 93 -5.66 -3.43 24.27
CA PRO A 93 -6.94 -3.00 23.75
C PRO A 93 -7.00 -3.14 22.22
N ASN A 94 -8.20 -3.35 21.69
CA ASN A 94 -8.45 -3.28 20.26
C ASN A 94 -8.45 -1.80 19.81
N LEU A 95 -7.61 -1.47 18.84
CA LEU A 95 -7.32 -0.12 18.38
C LEU A 95 -7.86 0.19 16.97
N THR A 96 -8.61 -0.72 16.33
CA THR A 96 -9.05 -0.60 14.92
C THR A 96 -9.83 0.68 14.62
N SER A 97 -10.50 1.27 15.62
CA SER A 97 -11.26 2.52 15.47
C SER A 97 -10.53 3.80 15.92
N THR A 98 -9.29 3.69 16.38
CA THR A 98 -8.52 4.84 16.91
C THR A 98 -7.13 4.97 16.30
N HIS A 99 -6.65 3.90 15.67
CA HIS A 99 -5.35 3.79 15.04
C HIS A 99 -5.49 3.17 13.64
N CYS A 100 -4.52 3.47 12.79
CA CYS A 100 -4.32 2.80 11.52
C CYS A 100 -3.02 2.00 11.53
N LEU A 101 -2.90 1.05 10.61
CA LEU A 101 -1.61 0.51 10.21
C LEU A 101 -0.97 1.47 9.19
N MET A 102 0.11 2.13 9.56
CA MET A 102 0.93 2.93 8.66
C MET A 102 1.96 2.02 7.97
N VAL A 103 1.91 1.91 6.65
CA VAL A 103 2.88 1.15 5.85
C VAL A 103 3.66 2.12 4.98
N ARG A 104 4.98 2.16 5.17
CA ARG A 104 5.88 2.98 4.35
C ARG A 104 6.36 2.12 3.20
N ILE A 105 6.09 2.57 1.98
CA ILE A 105 6.46 1.85 0.76
C ILE A 105 7.38 2.70 -0.11
N LEU A 106 8.30 2.03 -0.80
CA LEU A 106 9.17 2.63 -1.80
C LEU A 106 8.91 1.97 -3.14
N ARG A 107 8.98 2.75 -4.21
CA ARG A 107 8.90 2.20 -5.56
C ARG A 107 10.18 1.45 -5.92
N SER A 108 10.04 0.23 -6.41
CA SER A 108 11.18 -0.61 -6.79
C SER A 108 11.99 -0.02 -7.96
N ASP A 109 11.36 0.74 -8.85
CA ASP A 109 12.02 1.42 -9.98
C ASP A 109 13.01 2.52 -9.54
N ARG A 110 13.04 2.84 -8.24
CA ARG A 110 14.03 3.74 -7.62
C ARG A 110 15.16 3.01 -6.92
N LEU A 111 15.17 1.67 -6.94
CA LEU A 111 16.20 0.82 -6.34
C LEU A 111 17.13 0.23 -7.41
N PRO A 112 18.34 -0.21 -7.03
CA PRO A 112 19.21 -0.96 -7.93
C PRO A 112 18.50 -2.20 -8.50
N VAL A 113 18.83 -2.55 -9.74
CA VAL A 113 18.27 -3.73 -10.42
C VAL A 113 18.52 -4.99 -9.59
N GLY A 114 17.50 -5.83 -9.42
CA GLY A 114 17.57 -7.09 -8.67
C GLY A 114 17.44 -6.94 -7.15
N THR A 115 17.13 -5.75 -6.64
CA THR A 115 16.98 -5.53 -5.18
C THR A 115 15.73 -6.20 -4.61
N THR A 116 14.61 -6.21 -5.36
CA THR A 116 13.33 -6.82 -4.94
C THR A 116 12.58 -7.40 -6.13
N PRO A 117 11.75 -8.43 -5.94
CA PRO A 117 10.94 -9.02 -7.00
C PRO A 117 9.68 -8.21 -7.36
N GLY A 118 9.15 -7.41 -6.42
CA GLY A 118 7.88 -6.70 -6.58
C GLY A 118 7.98 -5.23 -7.01
N PRO A 119 6.87 -4.62 -7.47
CA PRO A 119 6.79 -3.22 -7.90
C PRO A 119 6.98 -2.22 -6.76
N PHE A 120 6.65 -2.62 -5.53
CA PHE A 120 6.82 -1.83 -4.31
C PHE A 120 7.56 -2.62 -3.23
N VAL A 121 8.20 -1.89 -2.34
CA VAL A 121 8.99 -2.44 -1.22
C VAL A 121 8.48 -1.84 0.07
N ILE A 122 8.12 -2.68 1.04
CA ILE A 122 7.82 -2.20 2.39
C ILE A 122 9.16 -1.84 3.06
N VAL A 123 9.30 -0.60 3.51
CA VAL A 123 10.48 -0.13 4.24
C VAL A 123 10.21 0.03 5.74
N GLY A 124 8.94 0.03 6.14
CA GLY A 124 8.53 -0.01 7.54
C GLY A 124 7.01 -0.13 7.68
N ALA A 125 6.57 -0.63 8.83
CA ALA A 125 5.17 -0.69 9.20
C ALA A 125 5.04 -0.35 10.70
N ASP A 126 4.04 0.43 11.08
CA ASP A 126 3.80 0.82 12.47
C ASP A 126 2.32 1.12 12.74
N ALA A 127 1.87 0.91 13.98
CA ALA A 127 0.55 1.37 14.41
C ALA A 127 0.61 2.88 14.71
N LEU A 128 -0.28 3.65 14.10
CA LEU A 128 -0.30 5.11 14.23
C LEU A 128 -1.70 5.59 14.61
N ALA A 129 -1.79 6.41 15.66
CA ALA A 129 -3.06 7.02 16.06
C ALA A 129 -3.63 7.89 14.94
N LEU A 130 -4.95 7.85 14.75
CA LEU A 130 -5.63 8.63 13.71
C LEU A 130 -5.39 10.13 13.87
N GLU A 131 -5.29 10.63 15.10
CA GLU A 131 -4.92 12.03 15.38
C GLU A 131 -3.55 12.41 14.82
N LYS A 132 -2.57 11.50 14.90
CA LYS A 132 -1.21 11.73 14.37
C LYS A 132 -1.20 11.63 12.86
N LEU A 133 -1.93 10.66 12.30
CA LEU A 133 -2.11 10.53 10.86
C LEU A 133 -2.77 11.78 10.27
N ALA A 134 -3.87 12.23 10.88
CA ALA A 134 -4.61 13.43 10.48
C ALA A 134 -3.71 14.65 10.37
N ARG A 135 -2.72 14.82 11.27
CA ARG A 135 -1.78 15.95 11.23
C ARG A 135 -0.84 15.95 10.02
N ILE A 136 -0.45 14.77 9.55
CA ILE A 136 0.56 14.61 8.48
C ILE A 136 -0.07 14.40 7.10
N THR A 137 -1.37 14.15 7.04
CA THR A 137 -2.10 14.06 5.77
C THR A 137 -2.50 15.46 5.29
N PRO A 138 -2.51 15.70 3.96
CA PRO A 138 -3.02 16.93 3.39
C PRO A 138 -4.48 17.19 3.84
N ALA A 139 -4.77 18.42 4.21
CA ALA A 139 -6.10 18.87 4.62
C ALA A 139 -6.33 20.31 4.19
N LYS A 140 -7.59 20.76 4.18
CA LYS A 140 -7.90 22.15 3.90
C LYS A 140 -7.54 23.02 5.12
N PRO A 141 -7.12 24.28 4.94
CA PRO A 141 -6.76 25.17 6.04
C PRO A 141 -7.84 25.33 7.12
N GLU A 142 -9.11 25.25 6.72
CA GLU A 142 -10.28 25.39 7.58
C GLU A 142 -10.68 24.12 8.34
N ASP A 143 -10.11 22.96 7.99
CA ASP A 143 -10.51 21.70 8.60
C ASP A 143 -10.04 21.60 10.06
N THR A 144 -11.00 21.42 10.97
CA THR A 144 -10.71 21.10 12.37
C THR A 144 -10.10 19.70 12.50
N MET A 145 -9.39 19.43 13.59
CA MET A 145 -8.83 18.10 13.84
C MET A 145 -9.89 16.99 13.84
N ALA A 146 -11.08 17.27 14.41
CA ALA A 146 -12.19 16.33 14.42
C ALA A 146 -12.67 15.99 13.01
N GLN A 147 -12.84 17.00 12.14
CA GLN A 147 -13.22 16.78 10.73
C GLN A 147 -12.15 15.99 9.97
N ARG A 148 -10.87 16.22 10.25
CA ARG A 148 -9.77 15.47 9.61
C ARG A 148 -9.76 14.00 10.03
N ILE A 149 -10.05 13.72 11.30
CA ILE A 149 -10.14 12.34 11.81
C ILE A 149 -11.38 11.65 11.23
N GLU A 150 -12.53 12.34 11.23
CA GLU A 150 -13.77 11.86 10.61
C GLU A 150 -13.58 11.54 9.12
N ALA A 151 -12.79 12.34 8.40
CA ALA A 151 -12.48 12.05 7.00
C ALA A 151 -11.61 10.79 6.79
N LEU A 152 -10.80 10.41 7.79
CA LEU A 152 -9.96 9.21 7.73
C LEU A 152 -10.70 7.94 8.16
N TYR A 153 -11.60 8.07 9.14
CA TYR A 153 -12.39 6.97 9.68
C TYR A 153 -13.80 7.47 10.01
N PRO A 154 -14.70 7.51 9.01
CA PRO A 154 -16.02 8.09 9.17
C PRO A 154 -16.93 7.30 10.12
N GLN A 155 -18.01 7.93 10.56
CA GLN A 155 -18.99 7.31 11.46
C GLN A 155 -19.61 6.02 10.90
N ILE A 156 -19.71 5.88 9.57
CA ILE A 156 -20.15 4.63 8.94
C ILE A 156 -19.16 3.49 9.20
N ASP A 157 -17.85 3.75 9.10
CA ASP A 157 -16.81 2.76 9.41
C ASP A 157 -16.81 2.41 10.91
N HIS A 158 -17.12 3.38 11.79
CA HIS A 158 -17.34 3.11 13.21
C HIS A 158 -18.50 2.14 13.46
N ALA A 159 -19.63 2.33 12.75
CA ALA A 159 -20.80 1.47 12.86
C ALA A 159 -20.52 0.05 12.33
N GLU A 160 -19.93 -0.05 11.13
CA GLU A 160 -19.52 -1.34 10.53
C GLU A 160 -18.50 -2.07 11.40
N SER A 161 -17.53 -1.34 11.95
CA SER A 161 -16.53 -1.91 12.88
C SER A 161 -17.17 -2.40 14.18
N ALA A 162 -18.22 -1.73 14.67
CA ALA A 162 -18.99 -2.23 15.81
C ALA A 162 -19.78 -3.50 15.47
N GLU A 163 -20.33 -3.61 14.26
CA GLU A 163 -21.00 -4.82 13.76
C GLU A 163 -20.05 -6.02 13.70
N VAL A 164 -18.93 -5.87 13.01
CA VAL A 164 -17.92 -6.92 12.91
C VAL A 164 -17.46 -7.38 14.29
N ARG A 165 -17.31 -6.45 15.25
CA ARG A 165 -16.95 -6.79 16.64
C ARG A 165 -18.07 -7.50 17.40
N ARG A 166 -19.34 -7.16 17.16
CA ARG A 166 -20.49 -7.90 17.74
C ARG A 166 -20.49 -9.37 17.30
N ASP A 167 -20.04 -9.65 16.09
CA ASP A 167 -19.89 -11.01 15.57
C ASP A 167 -18.59 -11.71 16.00
N GLY A 168 -17.82 -11.09 16.91
CA GLY A 168 -16.56 -11.61 17.43
C GLY A 168 -15.35 -11.35 16.53
N GLY A 169 -15.50 -10.51 15.51
CA GLY A 169 -14.40 -10.01 14.69
C GLY A 169 -13.58 -8.92 15.38
N LEU A 170 -12.49 -8.50 14.72
CA LEU A 170 -11.62 -7.43 15.20
C LEU A 170 -12.11 -6.02 14.79
N GLY A 171 -12.91 -5.90 13.74
CA GLY A 171 -13.47 -4.63 13.27
C GLY A 171 -12.97 -4.22 11.89
N ILE A 172 -13.17 -2.95 11.53
CA ILE A 172 -12.61 -2.36 10.30
C ILE A 172 -11.26 -1.72 10.60
N ALA A 173 -10.21 -2.17 9.95
CA ALA A 173 -8.88 -1.58 10.02
C ALA A 173 -8.64 -0.61 8.87
N LEU A 174 -8.16 0.59 9.20
CA LEU A 174 -7.58 1.52 8.23
C LEU A 174 -6.09 1.18 8.04
N ILE A 175 -5.67 1.02 6.80
CA ILE A 175 -4.26 0.96 6.41
C ILE A 175 -3.94 2.22 5.59
N ALA A 176 -2.94 2.96 6.05
CA ALA A 176 -2.41 4.14 5.38
C ALA A 176 -1.05 3.80 4.76
N PHE A 177 -0.94 3.91 3.45
CA PHE A 177 0.30 3.69 2.72
C PHE A 177 0.96 5.04 2.44
N LEU A 178 2.18 5.21 2.96
CA LEU A 178 3.03 6.35 2.66
C LEU A 178 4.00 5.98 1.55
N LEU A 179 3.72 6.45 0.33
CA LEU A 179 4.54 6.20 -0.84
C LEU A 179 5.70 7.19 -0.92
N HIS A 180 6.91 6.64 -0.90
CA HIS A 180 8.17 7.33 -1.12
C HIS A 180 8.70 7.12 -2.54
N GLY A 181 9.64 7.97 -2.95
CA GLY A 181 10.26 7.89 -4.29
C GLY A 181 9.46 8.59 -5.39
N MET A 182 8.51 9.45 -5.02
CA MET A 182 7.84 10.36 -5.95
C MET A 182 8.77 11.53 -6.33
N PRO A 183 8.62 12.12 -7.54
CA PRO A 183 9.35 13.32 -7.93
C PRO A 183 9.19 14.46 -6.92
N ARG A 184 10.15 15.40 -6.92
CA ARG A 184 10.16 16.59 -6.02
C ARG A 184 10.14 16.28 -4.51
N LYS A 185 10.47 15.05 -4.11
CA LYS A 185 10.40 14.55 -2.72
C LYS A 185 8.98 14.61 -2.15
N GLU A 186 7.96 14.65 -3.01
CA GLU A 186 6.57 14.57 -2.60
C GLU A 186 6.27 13.21 -1.97
N ARG A 187 5.25 13.19 -1.12
CA ARG A 187 4.77 11.98 -0.44
C ARG A 187 3.31 11.83 -0.79
N VAL A 188 2.93 10.65 -1.22
CA VAL A 188 1.53 10.34 -1.53
C VAL A 188 1.01 9.40 -0.47
N PHE A 189 -0.14 9.75 0.09
CA PHE A 189 -0.88 8.85 0.97
C PHE A 189 -1.93 8.12 0.15
N MET A 190 -2.01 6.80 0.34
CA MET A 190 -3.06 5.96 -0.21
C MET A 190 -3.72 5.22 0.96
N PHE A 191 -5.05 5.15 0.98
CA PHE A 191 -5.79 4.57 2.11
C PHE A 191 -6.54 3.33 1.67
N ARG A 192 -6.62 2.36 2.57
CA ARG A 192 -7.40 1.14 2.40
C ARG A 192 -8.10 0.75 3.68
N ARG A 193 -9.30 0.22 3.52
CA ARG A 193 -10.11 -0.33 4.60
C ARG A 193 -10.14 -1.84 4.43
N PHE A 194 -9.87 -2.55 5.51
CA PHE A 194 -10.00 -4.00 5.54
C PHE A 194 -10.86 -4.43 6.72
N THR A 195 -11.84 -5.28 6.43
CA THR A 195 -12.57 -5.98 7.47
C THR A 195 -11.67 -7.06 8.06
N LEU A 196 -11.42 -6.94 9.36
CA LEU A 196 -10.69 -7.93 10.15
C LEU A 196 -11.69 -8.80 10.88
N GLY A 197 -11.85 -10.03 10.39
CA GLY A 197 -12.79 -11.00 10.95
C GLY A 197 -12.36 -11.57 12.30
N ARG A 198 -13.00 -12.68 12.69
CA ARG A 198 -12.73 -13.32 13.99
C ARG A 198 -11.34 -13.95 13.98
N PRO A 199 -10.49 -13.71 15.00
CA PRO A 199 -9.25 -14.45 15.15
C PRO A 199 -9.52 -15.96 15.21
N ALA A 200 -8.84 -16.72 14.36
CA ALA A 200 -8.90 -18.16 14.45
C ALA A 200 -8.28 -18.64 15.77
N PRO A 201 -8.92 -19.55 16.54
CA PRO A 201 -8.43 -19.97 17.85
C PRO A 201 -6.99 -20.50 17.84
N ALA A 202 -6.57 -21.16 16.76
CA ALA A 202 -5.22 -21.71 16.60
C ALA A 202 -4.13 -20.64 16.40
N TYR A 203 -4.51 -19.42 15.98
CA TYR A 203 -3.60 -18.37 15.55
C TYR A 203 -3.81 -17.05 16.33
N GLN A 204 -4.50 -17.12 17.47
CA GLN A 204 -4.79 -15.97 18.32
C GLN A 204 -3.60 -15.61 19.22
N ARG A 205 -2.46 -15.26 18.60
CA ARG A 205 -1.25 -14.85 19.31
C ARG A 205 -0.64 -13.59 18.72
N TYR A 206 -0.09 -12.76 19.61
CA TYR A 206 0.75 -11.65 19.22
C TYR A 206 2.14 -12.14 18.83
N ILE A 207 2.62 -11.76 17.65
CA ILE A 207 3.99 -12.04 17.20
C ILE A 207 4.87 -10.79 17.43
N PRO A 208 5.88 -10.85 18.32
CA PRO A 208 6.85 -9.77 18.44
C PRO A 208 7.58 -9.55 17.12
N LYS A 209 7.83 -8.30 16.75
CA LYS A 209 8.47 -7.92 15.48
C LYS A 209 7.68 -8.37 14.24
N TRP A 210 6.34 -8.43 14.33
CA TRP A 210 5.47 -8.70 13.18
C TRP A 210 5.76 -7.75 12.00
N GLU A 211 6.24 -6.53 12.28
CA GLU A 211 6.64 -5.54 11.29
C GLU A 211 7.74 -6.09 10.36
N TRP A 212 8.73 -6.77 10.93
CA TRP A 212 9.83 -7.38 10.19
C TRP A 212 9.35 -8.59 9.40
N ALA A 213 8.42 -9.37 9.95
CA ALA A 213 7.85 -10.55 9.31
C ALA A 213 7.07 -10.16 8.03
N VAL A 214 6.12 -9.22 8.14
CA VAL A 214 5.36 -8.74 6.97
C VAL A 214 6.28 -8.08 5.95
N GLN A 215 7.24 -7.28 6.40
CA GLN A 215 8.22 -6.65 5.51
C GLN A 215 9.04 -7.69 4.74
N SER A 216 9.50 -8.75 5.41
CA SER A 216 10.36 -9.74 4.78
C SER A 216 9.60 -10.63 3.80
N LEU A 217 8.36 -11.00 4.09
CA LEU A 217 7.52 -11.78 3.18
C LEU A 217 7.14 -10.98 1.93
N VAL A 218 6.57 -9.78 2.10
CA VAL A 218 6.14 -8.94 0.97
C VAL A 218 7.32 -8.55 0.08
N ASN A 219 8.51 -8.35 0.67
CA ASN A 219 9.72 -8.03 -0.09
C ASN A 219 10.42 -9.28 -0.70
N GLY A 220 9.89 -10.49 -0.51
CA GLY A 220 10.48 -11.73 -1.01
C GLY A 220 11.82 -12.10 -0.37
N ARG A 221 12.03 -11.70 0.89
CA ARG A 221 13.26 -11.97 1.68
C ARG A 221 13.10 -13.11 2.69
N LEU A 222 11.87 -13.55 2.92
CA LEU A 222 11.54 -14.67 3.80
C LEU A 222 10.67 -15.65 3.00
N ASP A 223 11.03 -16.93 3.06
CA ASP A 223 10.22 -18.04 2.57
C ASP A 223 9.94 -18.95 3.76
N ASP A 224 8.86 -18.64 4.49
CA ASP A 224 8.42 -19.38 5.68
C ASP A 224 6.99 -19.88 5.43
N PRO A 225 6.84 -21.15 4.99
CA PRO A 225 5.52 -21.70 4.65
C PRO A 225 4.62 -21.83 5.89
N VAL A 226 5.19 -21.98 7.09
CA VAL A 226 4.41 -22.09 8.34
C VAL A 226 3.82 -20.75 8.71
N LEU A 227 4.61 -19.68 8.63
CA LEU A 227 4.13 -18.33 8.86
C LEU A 227 3.11 -17.90 7.81
N LEU A 228 3.33 -18.25 6.53
CA LEU A 228 2.37 -17.97 5.47
C LEU A 228 1.04 -18.70 5.69
N ASP A 229 1.06 -19.94 6.17
CA ASP A 229 -0.16 -20.66 6.56
C ASP A 229 -0.86 -19.96 7.74
N GLU A 230 -0.10 -19.59 8.77
CA GLU A 230 -0.62 -18.83 9.92
C GLU A 230 -1.28 -17.52 9.46
N MET A 231 -0.66 -16.76 8.54
CA MET A 231 -1.23 -15.52 8.01
C MET A 231 -2.53 -15.75 7.25
N LYS A 232 -2.59 -16.76 6.39
CA LYS A 232 -3.78 -17.10 5.59
C LYS A 232 -4.96 -17.53 6.45
N ASN A 233 -4.68 -18.21 7.56
CA ASN A 233 -5.70 -18.80 8.42
C ASN A 233 -5.95 -18.01 9.71
N ALA A 234 -5.24 -16.90 9.95
CA ALA A 234 -5.34 -16.13 11.19
C ALA A 234 -6.71 -15.49 11.42
N LEU A 235 -7.42 -15.14 10.35
CA LEU A 235 -8.70 -14.45 10.42
C LEU A 235 -9.77 -15.28 9.71
N LEU A 236 -10.80 -15.65 10.44
CA LEU A 236 -11.98 -16.28 9.88
C LEU A 236 -12.80 -15.25 9.10
N PRO A 237 -13.49 -15.67 8.02
CA PRO A 237 -14.41 -14.80 7.30
C PRO A 237 -15.46 -14.20 8.23
N VAL A 238 -15.85 -12.95 7.98
CA VAL A 238 -17.03 -12.38 8.63
C VAL A 238 -18.25 -13.02 7.98
N PRO A 239 -19.22 -13.55 8.74
CA PRO A 239 -20.46 -14.06 8.17
C PRO A 239 -21.13 -12.94 7.37
N SER A 240 -21.30 -13.15 6.06
CA SER A 240 -22.02 -12.22 5.21
C SER A 240 -23.46 -12.14 5.71
N SER A 241 -23.93 -10.94 6.05
CA SER A 241 -25.34 -10.67 6.39
C SER A 241 -26.29 -10.88 5.20
N GLU A 242 -25.77 -11.14 4.01
CA GLU A 242 -26.52 -11.57 2.83
C GLU A 242 -26.85 -13.07 2.92
N GLY A 243 -27.87 -13.41 3.70
CA GLY A 243 -28.36 -14.79 3.80
C GLY A 243 -29.72 -14.97 4.48
N SER A 244 -30.39 -13.89 4.92
CA SER A 244 -31.79 -13.95 5.33
C SER A 244 -32.67 -13.47 4.18
N ASP A 245 -32.87 -14.34 3.20
CA ASP A 245 -33.91 -14.17 2.19
C ASP A 245 -35.28 -14.32 2.89
N PRO A 246 -36.13 -13.27 3.00
CA PRO A 246 -37.38 -13.34 3.74
C PRO A 246 -38.46 -14.20 3.04
N ASP A 247 -38.19 -14.72 1.84
CA ASP A 247 -39.21 -15.34 0.98
C ASP A 247 -39.38 -16.86 1.12
N GLN A 248 -38.70 -17.54 2.06
CA GLN A 248 -38.95 -18.97 2.34
C GLN A 248 -39.98 -19.26 3.45
N ALA A 249 -40.78 -18.28 3.86
CA ALA A 249 -41.89 -18.47 4.79
C ALA A 249 -43.27 -18.49 4.10
N LYS A 250 -43.39 -18.98 2.86
CA LYS A 250 -44.68 -19.32 2.24
C LYS A 250 -44.54 -20.49 1.28
N THR A 251 -44.57 -21.71 1.79
CA THR A 251 -45.22 -22.88 1.15
C THR A 251 -45.04 -24.12 2.01
N SER A 252 -45.98 -24.36 2.91
CA SER A 252 -46.38 -25.70 3.30
C SER A 252 -47.87 -25.62 3.63
N LYS A 253 -48.68 -26.12 2.70
CA LYS A 253 -50.05 -26.54 2.94
C LYS A 253 -50.04 -27.93 3.56
#